data_AF-A0A3C7W431-F1
#
_entry.id   AF-A0A3C7W431-F1
#
_cell.length_a   1.000
_cell.length_b   1.000
_cell.length_c   1.000
_cell.angle_alpha   90.00
_cell.angle_beta   90.00
_cell.angle_gamma   90.00
#
_symmetry.space_group_name_H-M   'P 1'
#
loop_
_entity.id
_entity.type
_entity.pdbx_description
1 polymer ?
#
loop_
_entity_poly.entity_id
_entity_poly.type
_entity_poly.pdbx_seq_one_letter_code
_entity_poly.pdbx_strand_id
1 'polypeptide(L)'
;MELSALTAVSPIDGRYGDKTRALRDIFSEYGLIKRRVLVEVRWLQQLAAHPRITEVPALSEDANARLEQLLTAFGPDAAARVKAIEATTNHDVKAVEYFLKERIADSPELAAVSEFVHFACTSEDINNLSHAL
;
A
#
# COMPACT_ATOMS: atom_id res chain seq x y z
N MET A 1 2.56 -4.74 -29.29
CA MET A 1 3.81 -5.44 -28.90
C MET A 1 3.85 -5.42 -27.39
N GLU A 2 4.08 -6.56 -26.74
CA GLU A 2 4.19 -6.62 -25.27
C GLU A 2 5.51 -6.01 -24.77
N LEU A 3 5.54 -5.58 -23.51
CA LEU A 3 6.75 -5.03 -22.88
C LEU A 3 7.78 -6.15 -22.62
N SER A 4 9.01 -5.93 -23.06
CA SER A 4 10.17 -6.81 -22.87
C SER A 4 11.45 -5.96 -22.85
N ALA A 5 12.60 -6.56 -22.53
CA ALA A 5 13.86 -5.83 -22.56
C ALA A 5 14.22 -5.25 -23.95
N LEU A 6 13.74 -5.89 -25.03
CA LEU A 6 13.97 -5.45 -26.41
C LEU A 6 12.93 -4.42 -26.90
N THR A 7 11.74 -4.41 -26.31
CA THR A 7 10.62 -3.55 -26.75
C THR A 7 10.38 -2.36 -25.81
N ALA A 8 11.09 -2.30 -24.68
CA ALA A 8 11.05 -1.17 -23.76
C ALA A 8 11.55 0.12 -24.44
N VAL A 9 10.78 1.20 -24.31
CA VAL A 9 11.13 2.52 -24.84
C VAL A 9 12.36 3.08 -24.12
N SER A 10 12.40 2.97 -22.79
CA SER A 10 13.53 3.40 -21.99
C SER A 10 14.59 2.29 -21.87
N PRO A 11 15.88 2.58 -22.08
CA PRO A 11 16.93 1.60 -21.87
C PRO A 11 17.12 1.25 -20.38
N ILE A 12 16.58 2.05 -19.46
CA ILE A 12 16.61 1.77 -18.00
C ILE A 12 15.89 0.45 -17.70
N ASP A 13 14.79 0.16 -18.40
CA ASP A 13 14.03 -1.09 -18.24
C ASP A 13 14.38 -2.14 -19.31
N GLY A 14 15.04 -1.70 -20.39
CA GLY A 14 15.50 -2.53 -21.50
C GLY A 14 16.96 -2.96 -21.38
N ARG A 15 17.83 -2.36 -22.21
CA ARG A 15 19.27 -2.67 -22.32
C ARG A 15 20.01 -2.72 -20.98
N TYR A 16 19.62 -1.88 -20.03
CA TYR A 16 20.23 -1.76 -18.70
C TYR A 16 19.34 -2.29 -17.57
N GLY A 17 18.24 -2.98 -17.90
CA GLY A 17 17.27 -3.49 -16.92
C GLY A 17 17.87 -4.39 -15.84
N ASP A 18 18.91 -5.16 -16.18
CA ASP A 18 19.63 -5.98 -15.20
C ASP A 18 20.46 -5.16 -14.22
N LYS A 19 20.93 -3.97 -14.64
CA LYS A 19 21.71 -3.05 -13.79
C LYS A 19 20.84 -2.23 -12.86
N THR A 20 19.58 -2.03 -13.23
CA THR A 20 18.59 -1.23 -12.48
C THR A 20 17.57 -2.10 -11.76
N ARG A 21 17.70 -3.43 -11.80
CA ARG A 21 16.74 -4.40 -11.22
C ARG A 21 16.39 -4.09 -9.76
N ALA A 22 17.37 -3.72 -8.93
CA ALA A 22 17.16 -3.38 -7.53
C ALA A 22 16.25 -2.15 -7.34
N LEU A 23 16.20 -1.24 -8.32
CA LEU A 23 15.37 -0.05 -8.29
C LEU A 23 13.89 -0.35 -8.52
N ARG A 24 13.54 -1.54 -9.05
CA ARG A 24 12.16 -1.92 -9.32
C ARG A 24 11.31 -2.07 -8.06
N ASP A 25 11.89 -2.48 -6.93
CA ASP A 25 11.15 -2.52 -5.66
C ASP A 25 10.91 -1.12 -5.08
N ILE A 26 11.61 -0.09 -5.58
CA ILE A 26 11.64 1.25 -4.98
C ILE A 26 10.88 2.25 -5.84
N PHE A 27 11.34 2.47 -7.08
CA PHE A 27 10.89 3.57 -7.94
C PHE A 27 9.88 3.16 -9.02
N SER A 28 9.50 1.88 -9.06
CA SER A 28 8.41 1.45 -9.94
C SER A 28 7.05 1.79 -9.34
N GLU A 29 6.00 1.67 -10.15
CA GLU A 29 4.61 1.72 -9.66
C GLU A 29 4.35 0.71 -8.53
N TYR A 30 4.92 -0.52 -8.63
CA TYR A 30 4.85 -1.51 -7.56
C TYR A 30 5.51 -1.00 -6.27
N GLY A 31 6.69 -0.37 -6.40
CA GLY A 31 7.40 0.21 -5.27
C GLY A 31 6.59 1.31 -4.59
N LEU A 32 6.03 2.23 -5.38
CA LEU A 32 5.17 3.31 -4.89
C LEU A 32 3.94 2.77 -4.16
N ILE A 33 3.19 1.84 -4.77
CA ILE A 33 2.02 1.23 -4.14
C ILE A 33 2.40 0.53 -2.83
N LYS A 34 3.51 -0.21 -2.81
CA LYS A 34 4.01 -0.90 -1.60
C LYS A 34 4.28 0.09 -0.46
N ARG A 35 4.89 1.25 -0.75
CA ARG A 35 5.14 2.29 0.26
C ARG A 35 3.84 2.98 0.71
N ARG A 36 2.90 3.24 -0.20
CA ARG A 36 1.58 3.79 0.16
C ARG A 36 0.82 2.87 1.11
N VAL A 37 0.79 1.57 0.82
CA VAL A 37 0.22 0.55 1.70
C VAL A 37 0.90 0.55 3.07
N LEU A 38 2.24 0.64 3.10
CA LEU A 38 2.99 0.76 4.35
C LEU A 38 2.57 1.97 5.17
N VAL A 39 2.53 3.16 4.56
CA VAL A 39 2.17 4.41 5.25
C VAL A 39 0.76 4.32 5.83
N GLU A 40 -0.20 3.84 5.05
CA GLU A 40 -1.61 3.68 5.50
C GLU A 40 -1.75 2.70 6.67
N VAL A 41 -1.06 1.56 6.62
CA VAL A 41 -1.08 0.59 7.73
C VAL A 41 -0.46 1.19 8.99
N ARG A 42 0.67 1.90 8.86
CA ARG A 42 1.33 2.57 9.97
C ARG A 42 0.47 3.69 10.54
N TRP A 43 -0.28 4.39 9.70
CA TRP A 43 -1.23 5.40 10.14
C TRP A 43 -2.35 4.81 10.98
N LEU A 44 -2.99 3.73 10.53
CA LEU A 44 -4.02 3.05 11.30
C LEU A 44 -3.50 2.54 12.67
N GLN A 45 -2.31 1.93 12.68
CA GLN A 45 -1.66 1.50 13.92
C GLN A 45 -1.39 2.68 14.87
N GLN A 46 -0.96 3.82 14.33
CA GLN A 46 -0.71 5.03 15.12
C GLN A 46 -2.00 5.61 15.72
N LEU A 47 -3.11 5.60 14.98
CA LEU A 47 -4.42 5.99 15.49
C LEU A 47 -4.84 5.08 16.65
N ALA A 48 -4.72 3.76 16.47
CA ALA A 48 -5.06 2.78 17.49
C ALA A 48 -4.19 2.88 18.76
N ALA A 49 -2.92 3.23 18.61
CA ALA A 49 -2.00 3.40 19.73
C ALA A 49 -2.24 4.71 20.50
N HIS A 50 -3.02 5.66 19.96
CA HIS A 50 -3.19 6.97 20.57
C HIS A 50 -4.39 6.96 21.55
N PRO A 51 -4.16 7.10 22.87
CA PRO A 51 -5.17 6.81 23.90
C PRO A 51 -6.37 7.76 23.92
N ARG A 52 -6.32 8.88 23.20
CA ARG A 52 -7.43 9.84 23.10
C ARG A 52 -8.36 9.59 21.90
N ILE A 53 -8.02 8.66 21.00
CA ILE A 53 -8.87 8.28 19.87
C ILE A 53 -9.60 7.00 20.26
N THR A 54 -10.71 7.15 20.97
CA THR A 54 -11.43 6.00 21.55
C THR A 54 -12.19 5.17 20.53
N GLU A 55 -12.47 5.75 19.36
CA GLU A 55 -13.12 5.11 18.21
C GLU A 55 -12.22 4.08 17.51
N VAL A 56 -10.90 4.17 17.72
CA VAL A 56 -9.92 3.18 17.27
C VAL A 56 -9.19 2.66 18.51
N PRO A 57 -9.72 1.63 19.18
CA PRO A 57 -9.07 1.08 20.37
C PRO A 57 -7.70 0.47 20.02
N ALA A 58 -6.86 0.32 21.04
CA ALA A 58 -5.56 -0.34 20.89
C ALA A 58 -5.74 -1.74 20.28
N LEU A 59 -5.04 -1.98 19.18
CA LEU A 59 -5.09 -3.27 18.47
C LEU A 59 -4.45 -4.37 19.30
N SER A 60 -5.04 -5.55 19.26
CA SER A 60 -4.47 -6.78 19.79
C SER A 60 -3.14 -7.14 19.11
N GLU A 61 -2.38 -8.03 19.73
CA GLU A 61 -1.16 -8.57 19.13
C GLU A 61 -1.47 -9.30 17.81
N ASP A 62 -2.58 -10.03 17.73
CA ASP A 62 -3.01 -10.75 16.54
C ASP A 62 -3.40 -9.80 15.40
N ALA A 63 -4.12 -8.72 15.71
CA ALA A 63 -4.48 -7.70 14.72
C ALA A 63 -3.22 -6.99 14.18
N ASN A 64 -2.26 -6.65 15.06
CA ASN A 64 -0.99 -6.08 14.64
C ASN A 64 -0.17 -7.07 13.80
N ALA A 65 -0.05 -8.33 14.22
CA ALA A 65 0.66 -9.36 13.49
C ALA A 65 0.08 -9.56 12.07
N ARG A 66 -1.24 -9.49 11.94
CA ARG A 66 -1.92 -9.56 10.63
C ARG A 66 -1.58 -8.37 9.73
N LEU A 67 -1.54 -7.16 10.27
CA LEU A 67 -1.11 -5.97 9.53
C LEU A 67 0.36 -6.09 9.10
N GLU A 68 1.25 -6.58 9.96
CA GLU A 68 2.65 -6.83 9.61
C GLU A 68 2.79 -7.93 8.54
N GLN A 69 1.96 -8.97 8.60
CA GLN A 69 1.93 -10.01 7.57
C GLN A 69 1.52 -9.44 6.21
N LEU A 70 0.54 -8.53 6.17
CA LEU A 70 0.12 -7.85 4.95
C LEU A 70 1.29 -7.10 4.30
N LEU A 71 2.08 -6.40 5.10
CA LEU A 71 3.24 -5.63 4.64
C LEU A 71 4.40 -6.52 4.18
N THR A 72 4.72 -7.55 4.95
CA THR A 72 5.84 -8.46 4.64
C THR A 72 5.54 -9.36 3.44
N ALA A 73 4.27 -9.75 3.24
CA ALA A 73 3.83 -10.55 2.10
C ALA A 73 3.44 -9.72 0.87
N PHE A 74 3.60 -8.38 0.89
CA PHE A 74 3.15 -7.53 -0.21
C PHE A 74 3.95 -7.77 -1.51
N GLY A 75 3.29 -8.41 -2.49
CA GLY A 75 3.89 -8.81 -3.76
C GLY A 75 3.19 -8.23 -5.00
N PRO A 76 3.66 -8.59 -6.21
CA PRO A 76 3.11 -8.09 -7.48
C PRO A 76 1.60 -8.31 -7.64
N ASP A 77 1.06 -9.44 -7.18
CA ASP A 77 -0.38 -9.73 -7.27
C ASP A 77 -1.22 -8.78 -6.41
N ALA A 78 -0.69 -8.37 -5.25
CA ALA A 78 -1.34 -7.39 -4.39
C ALA A 78 -1.35 -6.01 -5.05
N ALA A 79 -0.23 -5.57 -5.64
CA ALA A 79 -0.18 -4.33 -6.39
C ALA A 79 -1.09 -4.35 -7.63
N ALA A 80 -1.17 -5.48 -8.34
CA ALA A 80 -2.10 -5.67 -9.45
C ALA A 80 -3.56 -5.54 -8.97
N ARG A 81 -3.89 -6.04 -7.78
CA ARG A 81 -5.22 -5.85 -7.17
C ARG A 81 -5.51 -4.37 -6.91
N VAL A 82 -4.54 -3.60 -6.39
CA VAL A 82 -4.69 -2.14 -6.22
C VAL A 82 -4.98 -1.47 -7.57
N LYS A 83 -4.23 -1.77 -8.63
CA LYS A 83 -4.49 -1.21 -9.97
C LYS A 83 -5.87 -1.59 -10.53
N ALA A 84 -6.36 -2.80 -10.24
CA ALA A 84 -7.71 -3.22 -10.64
C ALA A 84 -8.80 -2.39 -9.95
N ILE A 85 -8.61 -2.05 -8.68
CA ILE A 85 -9.52 -1.16 -7.94
C ILE A 85 -9.41 0.28 -8.47
N GLU A 86 -8.19 0.75 -8.77
CA GLU A 86 -7.94 2.07 -9.35
C GLU A 86 -8.67 2.26 -10.68
N ALA A 87 -8.74 1.23 -11.52
CA ALA A 87 -9.48 1.29 -12.79
C ALA A 87 -10.98 1.63 -12.61
N THR A 88 -11.53 1.38 -11.42
CA THR A 88 -12.92 1.72 -11.08
C THR A 88 -13.03 3.06 -10.35
N THR A 89 -12.09 3.35 -9.44
CA THR A 89 -12.12 4.56 -8.60
C THR A 89 -11.52 5.79 -9.30
N ASN A 90 -10.71 5.58 -10.32
CA ASN A 90 -9.90 6.59 -11.01
C ASN A 90 -9.03 7.44 -10.04
N HIS A 91 -8.61 6.84 -8.92
CA HIS A 91 -7.78 7.48 -7.91
C HIS A 91 -6.91 6.45 -7.17
N ASP A 92 -5.60 6.65 -7.20
CA ASP A 92 -4.58 5.71 -6.71
C ASP A 92 -4.58 5.50 -5.19
N VAL A 93 -4.59 6.57 -4.39
CA VAL A 93 -4.63 6.47 -2.91
C VAL A 93 -5.96 5.86 -2.46
N LYS A 94 -7.09 6.24 -3.09
CA LYS A 94 -8.38 5.63 -2.79
C LYS A 94 -8.38 4.11 -3.09
N ALA A 95 -7.69 3.68 -4.14
CA ALA A 95 -7.55 2.26 -4.45
C ALA A 95 -6.76 1.50 -3.37
N VAL A 96 -5.76 2.13 -2.75
CA VAL A 96 -5.04 1.58 -1.59
C VAL A 96 -5.95 1.44 -0.38
N GLU A 97 -6.79 2.44 -0.07
CA GLU A 97 -7.77 2.37 1.02
C GLU A 97 -8.70 1.16 0.84
N TYR A 98 -9.32 1.02 -0.34
CA TYR A 98 -10.19 -0.11 -0.65
C TYR A 98 -9.46 -1.45 -0.60
N PHE A 99 -8.23 -1.52 -1.11
CA PHE A 99 -7.41 -2.72 -1.00
C PHE A 99 -7.19 -3.13 0.45
N LEU A 100 -6.88 -2.18 1.33
CA LEU A 100 -6.70 -2.46 2.77
C LEU A 100 -8.00 -2.94 3.41
N LYS A 101 -9.14 -2.29 3.10
CA LYS A 101 -10.46 -2.72 3.56
C LYS A 101 -10.77 -4.17 3.15
N GLU A 102 -10.45 -4.55 1.91
CA GLU A 102 -10.59 -5.96 1.44
C GLU A 102 -9.72 -6.94 2.23
N ARG A 103 -8.49 -6.55 2.59
CA ARG A 103 -7.50 -7.45 3.23
C ARG A 103 -7.72 -7.67 4.71
N ILE A 104 -8.46 -6.76 5.36
CA ILE A 104 -8.73 -6.82 6.80
C ILE A 104 -10.17 -7.21 7.13
N ALA A 105 -11.04 -7.37 6.13
CA ALA A 105 -12.48 -7.61 6.31
C ALA A 105 -12.84 -8.89 7.08
N ASP A 106 -11.99 -9.92 7.05
CA ASP A 106 -12.15 -11.19 7.77
C ASP A 106 -11.58 -11.17 9.19
N SER A 107 -10.96 -10.07 9.63
CA SER A 107 -10.62 -9.82 11.03
C SER A 107 -11.71 -8.92 11.63
N PRO A 108 -12.59 -9.42 12.51
CA PRO A 108 -13.67 -8.62 13.09
C PRO A 108 -13.17 -7.34 13.77
N GLU A 109 -12.01 -7.42 14.44
CA GLU A 109 -11.37 -6.28 15.09
C GLU A 109 -10.91 -5.22 14.10
N LEU A 110 -10.18 -5.60 13.05
CA LEU A 110 -9.71 -4.64 12.04
C LEU A 110 -10.85 -4.13 11.14
N ALA A 111 -11.84 -4.98 10.84
CA ALA A 111 -13.03 -4.60 10.10
C ALA A 111 -13.83 -3.51 10.83
N ALA A 112 -13.92 -3.57 12.16
CA ALA A 112 -14.61 -2.58 12.98
C ALA A 112 -13.99 -1.18 12.89
N VAL A 113 -12.68 -1.09 12.62
CA VAL A 113 -11.95 0.20 12.47
C VAL A 113 -11.58 0.51 11.02
N SER A 114 -12.09 -0.25 10.05
CA SER A 114 -11.69 -0.14 8.65
C SER A 114 -12.00 1.22 8.01
N GLU A 115 -13.01 1.94 8.51
CA GLU A 115 -13.33 3.31 8.08
C GLU A 115 -12.37 4.37 8.62
N PHE A 116 -11.43 3.99 9.50
CA PHE A 116 -10.32 4.85 9.93
C PHE A 116 -9.04 4.68 9.09
N VAL A 117 -9.04 3.78 8.11
CA VAL A 117 -8.02 3.79 7.06
C VAL A 117 -8.09 5.13 6.34
N HIS A 118 -6.94 5.79 6.14
CA HIS A 118 -6.85 7.14 5.56
C HIS A 118 -7.53 8.26 6.37
N PHE A 119 -7.87 8.05 7.66
CA PHE A 119 -8.61 9.04 8.45
C PHE A 119 -7.87 10.38 8.54
N ALA A 120 -8.54 11.45 8.11
CA ALA A 120 -8.07 12.83 8.10
C ALA A 120 -6.79 13.08 7.29
N CYS A 121 -6.35 12.14 6.46
CA CYS A 121 -5.26 12.33 5.52
C CYS A 121 -5.75 12.99 4.24
N THR A 122 -4.84 13.72 3.57
CA THR A 122 -4.93 13.96 2.13
C THR A 122 -4.03 12.97 1.39
N SER A 123 -4.25 12.81 0.08
CA SER A 123 -3.41 11.98 -0.78
C SER A 123 -1.92 12.31 -0.66
N GLU A 124 -1.59 13.59 -0.46
CA GLU A 124 -0.19 14.03 -0.33
C GLU A 124 0.49 13.64 0.98
N ASP A 125 -0.26 13.41 2.06
CA ASP A 125 0.31 12.88 3.31
C ASP A 125 0.85 11.45 3.09
N ILE A 126 0.20 10.70 2.20
CA ILE A 126 0.62 9.35 1.85
C ILE A 126 1.75 9.40 0.80
N ASN A 127 1.61 10.27 -0.21
CA ASN A 127 2.56 10.36 -1.31
C ASN A 127 3.93 10.85 -0.84
N ASN A 128 3.99 11.94 -0.09
CA ASN A 128 5.28 12.53 0.31
C ASN A 128 6.11 11.58 1.18
N LEU A 129 5.46 10.84 2.09
CA LEU A 129 6.08 9.83 2.93
C LEU A 129 6.52 8.63 2.09
N SER A 130 5.68 8.21 1.13
CA SER A 130 6.02 7.11 0.22
C SER A 130 7.20 7.43 -0.68
N HIS A 131 7.38 8.69 -1.08
CA HIS A 131 8.54 9.15 -1.84
C HIS A 131 9.80 9.28 -0.99
N ALA A 132 9.66 9.55 0.31
CA ALA A 132 10.78 9.64 1.24
C ALA A 132 11.36 8.27 1.64
N LEU A 133 10.54 7.20 1.60
CA LEU A 133 10.88 5.81 1.97
C LEU A 133 11.48 4.99 0.82
#